data_AF-A0AAT9R411-F1
#
_entry.id   AF-A0AAT9R411-F1
#
_cell.length_a   1.000
_cell.length_b   1.000
_cell.length_c   1.000
_cell.angle_alpha   90.00
_cell.angle_beta   90.00
_cell.angle_gamma   90.00
#
_symmetry.space_group_name_H-M   'P 1'
#
loop_
_entity.id
_entity.type
_entity.pdbx_description
1 polymer ?
#
loop_
_entity_poly.entity_id
_entity_poly.type
_entity_poly.pdbx_seq_one_letter_code
_entity_poly.pdbx_strand_id
1 'polypeptide(L)'
;MTTTTATQELPFVVLAGGRGLGKSAMLRELRAAYRGRTPVALIDGEESRFDGPPPDRPVESWSPAYEALLTVAEQLAEPVPGTGRRITFPRLACGLLAVAAGGWRGRDLPRVREEAERILALSETGSRPGPGRWAGRVAARLTASLSGSGLVVEPVIEAALEAFTEGMSSAHRRLRKGAVWYRDHPRTGGNPKLGLVLLSGHFRTDGAPRTYAERRLVRALLADLDDAYAGVVRRTHRAGRPVVLLDNVQEPAGRRLMECVLRDRADGIPDDVAFYAALRGDGHPALRDAERRTLPGATPDTPWTPGSTPSSRALLVSLPPPAP
;
A
#
# COMPACT_ATOMS: atom_id res chain seq x y z
N MET A 1 36.22 -10.29 -0.22
CA MET A 1 34.97 -11.04 0.05
C MET A 1 33.99 -10.07 0.68
N THR A 2 33.09 -9.50 -0.12
CA THR A 2 31.99 -8.66 0.38
C THR A 2 30.92 -9.57 0.94
N THR A 3 30.79 -9.62 2.26
CA THR A 3 29.63 -10.21 2.93
C THR A 3 28.39 -9.40 2.54
N THR A 4 27.64 -9.90 1.57
CA THR A 4 26.26 -9.49 1.34
C THR A 4 25.50 -9.90 2.60
N THR A 5 25.30 -8.97 3.53
CA THR A 5 24.36 -9.17 4.64
C THR A 5 23.01 -9.43 4.02
N ALA A 6 22.60 -10.70 4.00
CA ALA A 6 21.24 -11.08 3.66
C ALA A 6 20.34 -10.22 4.54
N THR A 7 19.47 -9.43 3.91
CA THR A 7 18.46 -8.65 4.62
C THR A 7 17.66 -9.62 5.47
N GLN A 8 17.87 -9.60 6.79
CA GLN A 8 17.12 -10.44 7.71
C GLN A 8 15.65 -10.02 7.62
N GLU A 9 14.79 -10.99 7.32
CA GLU A 9 13.34 -10.78 7.33
C GLU A 9 12.89 -10.35 8.73
N LEU A 10 12.01 -9.35 8.79
CA LEU A 10 11.43 -8.89 10.04
C LEU A 10 10.08 -9.58 10.30
N PRO A 11 9.74 -9.92 11.55
CA PRO A 11 8.41 -10.40 11.87
C PRO A 11 7.35 -9.33 11.58
N PHE A 12 6.16 -9.77 11.17
CA PHE A 12 4.97 -8.94 11.24
C PHE A 12 4.47 -8.93 12.69
N VAL A 13 4.67 -7.84 13.42
CA VAL A 13 4.37 -7.81 14.87
C VAL A 13 2.89 -7.52 15.09
N VAL A 14 2.21 -8.36 15.87
CA VAL A 14 0.79 -8.21 16.20
C VAL A 14 0.62 -8.10 17.71
N LEU A 15 0.25 -6.93 18.20
CA LEU A 15 -0.18 -6.70 19.58
C LEU A 15 -1.59 -7.28 19.76
N ALA A 16 -1.73 -8.31 20.58
CA ALA A 16 -2.97 -9.03 20.81
C ALA A 16 -3.49 -8.80 22.24
N GLY A 17 -4.82 -8.83 22.39
CA GLY A 17 -5.49 -8.74 23.68
C GLY A 17 -6.88 -8.12 23.63
N GLY A 18 -7.58 -8.13 24.75
CA GLY A 18 -8.93 -7.57 24.89
C GLY A 18 -9.04 -6.06 24.59
N ARG A 19 -10.28 -5.55 24.55
CA ARG A 19 -10.54 -4.11 24.47
C ARG A 19 -9.96 -3.41 25.72
N GLY A 20 -9.50 -2.16 25.57
CA GLY A 20 -8.99 -1.36 26.68
C GLY A 20 -7.55 -1.65 27.12
N LEU A 21 -6.87 -2.66 26.57
CA LEU A 21 -5.49 -3.02 26.94
C LEU A 21 -4.40 -2.11 26.32
N GLY A 22 -4.73 -0.88 25.94
CA GLY A 22 -3.74 0.10 25.48
C GLY A 22 -3.07 -0.17 24.12
N LYS A 23 -3.46 -1.18 23.34
CA LYS A 23 -2.87 -1.46 22.00
C LYS A 23 -2.85 -0.23 21.09
N SER A 24 -3.98 0.45 20.94
CA SER A 24 -4.10 1.67 20.14
C SER A 24 -3.22 2.80 20.67
N ALA A 25 -3.09 2.92 22.00
CA ALA A 25 -2.19 3.90 22.61
C ALA A 25 -0.72 3.57 22.27
N MET A 26 -0.32 2.30 22.37
CA MET A 26 1.02 1.85 21.98
C MET A 26 1.32 2.13 20.51
N LEU A 27 0.39 1.87 19.58
CA LEU A 27 0.59 2.22 18.17
C LEU A 27 0.75 3.74 17.97
N ARG A 28 0.00 4.58 18.71
CA ARG A 28 0.16 6.04 18.65
C ARG A 28 1.51 6.50 19.21
N GLU A 29 1.98 5.90 20.29
CA GLU A 29 3.31 6.16 20.84
C GLU A 29 4.42 5.75 19.86
N LEU A 30 4.29 4.58 19.22
CA LEU A 30 5.21 4.18 18.14
C LEU A 30 5.19 5.18 17.00
N ARG A 31 4.01 5.62 16.55
CA ARG A 31 3.89 6.66 15.52
C ARG A 31 4.62 7.93 15.92
N ALA A 32 4.44 8.39 17.16
CA ALA A 32 5.09 9.59 17.67
C ALA A 32 6.62 9.43 17.72
N ALA A 33 7.12 8.27 18.15
CA ALA A 33 8.55 7.98 18.23
C ALA A 33 9.24 7.92 16.86
N TYR A 34 8.55 7.46 15.81
CA TYR A 34 9.08 7.38 14.45
C TYR A 34 8.87 8.65 13.61
N ARG A 35 7.86 9.45 13.95
CA ARG A 35 7.53 10.68 13.21
C ARG A 35 8.74 11.59 13.12
N GLY A 36 9.04 12.05 11.91
CA GLY A 36 10.18 12.93 11.63
C GLY A 36 11.53 12.23 11.48
N ARG A 37 11.62 10.91 11.72
CA ARG A 37 12.84 10.10 11.57
C ARG A 37 12.79 9.18 10.36
N THR A 38 11.63 8.59 10.12
CA THR A 38 11.33 7.69 9.00
C THR A 38 9.87 7.90 8.57
N PRO A 39 9.49 7.59 7.32
CA PRO A 39 8.10 7.55 6.89
C PRO A 39 7.32 6.54 7.74
N VAL A 40 6.21 7.01 8.30
CA VAL A 40 5.34 6.22 9.15
C VAL A 40 3.88 6.42 8.75
N ALA A 41 3.16 5.32 8.58
CA ALA A 41 1.72 5.31 8.35
C ALA A 41 1.00 4.70 9.56
N LEU A 42 -0.15 5.25 9.93
CA LEU A 42 -1.09 4.63 10.85
C LEU A 42 -2.48 4.69 10.23
N ILE A 43 -3.13 3.54 10.12
CA ILE A 43 -4.55 3.44 9.79
C ILE A 43 -5.28 2.69 10.90
N ASP A 44 -6.50 3.08 11.18
CA ASP A 44 -7.41 2.32 12.05
C ASP A 44 -8.48 1.63 11.20
N GLY A 45 -8.50 0.30 11.23
CA GLY A 45 -9.44 -0.50 10.45
C GLY A 45 -10.91 -0.23 10.73
N GLU A 46 -11.25 0.39 11.88
CA GLU A 46 -12.62 0.81 12.24
C GLU A 46 -12.98 2.23 11.74
N GLU A 47 -12.09 2.92 11.01
CA GLU A 47 -12.44 4.21 10.41
C GLU A 47 -13.56 4.06 9.37
N SER A 48 -14.55 4.96 9.42
CA SER A 48 -15.75 4.92 8.56
C SER A 48 -15.46 5.02 7.05
N ARG A 49 -14.28 5.52 6.67
CA ARG A 49 -13.81 5.51 5.27
C ARG A 49 -13.66 4.10 4.68
N PHE A 50 -13.58 3.08 5.54
CA PHE A 50 -13.44 1.67 5.15
C PHE A 50 -14.77 0.91 5.15
N ASP A 51 -15.88 1.54 5.55
CA ASP A 51 -17.20 0.90 5.62
C ASP A 51 -17.81 0.68 4.24
N GLY A 52 -17.46 1.52 3.27
CA GLY A 52 -18.00 1.43 1.92
C GLY A 52 -17.35 2.41 0.94
N PRO A 53 -17.64 2.25 -0.36
CA PRO A 53 -17.16 3.18 -1.38
C PRO A 53 -17.73 4.59 -1.14
N PRO A 54 -16.98 5.64 -1.52
CA PRO A 54 -17.53 6.99 -1.56
C PRO A 54 -18.74 7.07 -2.50
N PRO A 55 -19.63 8.07 -2.35
CA PRO A 55 -20.82 8.17 -3.19
C PRO A 55 -20.45 8.23 -4.67
N ASP A 56 -21.28 7.60 -5.50
CA ASP A 56 -21.11 7.45 -6.95
C ASP A 56 -19.89 6.63 -7.40
N ARG A 57 -19.19 5.94 -6.49
CA ARG A 57 -18.16 4.95 -6.86
C ARG A 57 -18.74 3.53 -6.86
N PRO A 58 -18.66 2.80 -7.99
CA PRO A 58 -19.10 1.40 -8.05
C PRO A 58 -18.32 0.50 -7.10
N VAL A 59 -19.02 -0.39 -6.40
CA VAL A 59 -18.43 -1.30 -5.39
C VAL A 59 -17.36 -2.21 -5.98
N GLU A 60 -17.50 -2.62 -7.25
CA GLU A 60 -16.54 -3.46 -7.97
C GLU A 60 -15.22 -2.75 -8.24
N SER A 61 -15.20 -1.41 -8.24
CA SER A 61 -14.00 -0.59 -8.45
C SER A 61 -13.39 -0.07 -7.14
N TRP A 62 -13.90 -0.51 -5.99
CA TRP A 62 -13.45 -0.09 -4.67
C TRP A 62 -13.25 -1.30 -3.76
N SER A 63 -12.37 -1.18 -2.77
CA SER A 63 -12.32 -2.12 -1.64
C SER A 63 -11.71 -1.44 -0.41
N PRO A 64 -11.92 -1.99 0.80
CA PRO A 64 -11.25 -1.49 2.00
C PRO A 64 -9.72 -1.54 1.86
N ALA A 65 -9.17 -2.55 1.17
CA ALA A 65 -7.74 -2.66 0.90
C ALA A 65 -7.25 -1.57 -0.07
N TYR A 66 -8.02 -1.23 -1.10
CA TYR A 66 -7.73 -0.11 -1.99
C TYR A 66 -7.61 1.20 -1.21
N GLU A 67 -8.60 1.53 -0.37
CA GLU A 67 -8.60 2.81 0.37
C GLU A 67 -7.50 2.84 1.43
N ALA A 68 -7.21 1.69 2.05
CA ALA A 68 -6.12 1.56 3.01
C ALA A 68 -4.76 1.78 2.33
N LEU A 69 -4.52 1.20 1.15
CA LEU A 69 -3.29 1.41 0.39
C LEU A 69 -3.10 2.86 -0.03
N LEU A 70 -4.16 3.53 -0.49
CA LEU A 70 -4.12 4.94 -0.83
C LEU A 70 -3.76 5.78 0.40
N THR A 71 -4.47 5.56 1.52
CA THR A 71 -4.23 6.29 2.78
C THR A 71 -2.82 6.04 3.33
N VAL A 72 -2.33 4.79 3.32
CA VAL A 72 -0.97 4.44 3.74
C VAL A 72 0.07 5.10 2.85
N ALA A 73 -0.09 5.03 1.53
CA ALA A 73 0.85 5.64 0.59
C ALA A 73 0.90 7.17 0.75
N GLU A 74 -0.24 7.83 0.98
CA GLU A 74 -0.30 9.27 1.25
C GLU A 74 0.51 9.66 2.49
N GLN A 75 0.32 8.94 3.60
CA GLN A 75 1.06 9.18 4.85
C GLN A 75 2.55 8.87 4.69
N LEU A 76 2.93 7.78 4.02
CA LEU A 76 4.34 7.45 3.77
C LEU A 76 5.02 8.40 2.78
N ALA A 77 4.23 9.08 1.94
CA ALA A 77 4.73 10.11 1.06
C ALA A 77 4.95 11.46 1.78
N GLU A 78 4.55 11.61 3.04
CA GLU A 78 4.82 12.85 3.78
C GLU A 78 6.35 13.09 3.87
N PRO A 79 6.85 14.30 3.57
CA PRO A 79 8.27 14.59 3.66
C PRO A 79 8.81 14.40 5.07
N VAL A 80 9.84 13.57 5.21
CA VAL A 80 10.58 13.44 6.47
C VAL A 80 11.66 14.55 6.52
N PRO A 81 11.70 15.39 7.58
CA PRO A 81 12.72 16.42 7.73
C PRO A 81 14.14 15.87 7.56
N GLY A 82 15.02 16.63 6.89
CA GLY A 82 16.42 16.24 6.69
C GLY A 82 16.68 15.17 5.60
N THR A 83 15.65 14.52 5.05
CA THR A 83 15.81 13.49 4.00
C THR A 83 15.86 14.03 2.57
N GLY A 84 15.57 15.32 2.39
CA GLY A 84 15.62 16.04 1.12
C GLY A 84 14.63 15.59 0.04
N ARG A 85 13.94 14.44 0.19
CA ARG A 85 13.04 13.93 -0.85
C ARG A 85 11.90 13.04 -0.33
N ARG A 86 10.69 13.42 -0.75
CA ARG A 86 9.44 12.64 -0.66
C ARG A 86 9.56 11.27 -1.34
N ILE A 87 9.02 10.23 -0.71
CA ILE A 87 8.83 8.93 -1.37
C ILE A 87 7.72 9.06 -2.40
N THR A 88 7.92 8.43 -3.56
CA THR A 88 6.92 8.38 -4.63
C THR A 88 6.54 6.93 -4.88
N PHE A 89 5.28 6.71 -5.26
CA PHE A 89 4.71 5.38 -5.46
C PHE A 89 4.20 5.19 -6.89
N PRO A 90 5.06 5.21 -7.92
CA PRO A 90 4.63 5.11 -9.30
C PRO A 90 4.02 3.76 -9.68
N ARG A 91 4.46 2.63 -9.11
CA ARG A 91 3.86 1.32 -9.39
C ARG A 91 2.49 1.23 -8.77
N LEU A 92 2.36 1.66 -7.50
CA LEU A 92 1.07 1.68 -6.84
C LEU A 92 0.10 2.63 -7.54
N ALA A 93 0.53 3.85 -7.89
CA ALA A 93 -0.30 4.82 -8.58
C ALA A 93 -0.86 4.27 -9.90
N CYS A 94 -0.05 3.60 -10.72
CA CYS A 94 -0.54 2.95 -11.95
C CYS A 94 -1.62 1.90 -11.67
N GLY A 95 -1.42 1.05 -10.66
CA GLY A 95 -2.39 0.02 -10.29
C GLY A 95 -3.70 0.61 -9.76
N LEU A 96 -3.61 1.59 -8.87
CA LEU A 96 -4.78 2.29 -8.32
C LEU A 96 -5.55 3.04 -9.41
N LEU A 97 -4.85 3.72 -10.33
CA LEU A 97 -5.49 4.39 -11.48
C LEU A 97 -6.21 3.39 -12.38
N ALA A 98 -5.62 2.22 -12.66
CA ALA A 98 -6.26 1.21 -13.48
C ALA A 98 -7.53 0.65 -12.84
N VAL A 99 -7.50 0.43 -11.52
CA VAL A 99 -8.68 -0.01 -10.75
C VAL A 99 -9.76 1.08 -10.71
N ALA A 100 -9.39 2.33 -10.42
CA ALA A 100 -10.32 3.46 -10.40
C ALA A 100 -10.96 3.70 -11.77
N ALA A 101 -10.17 3.66 -12.85
CA ALA A 101 -10.64 3.79 -14.23
C ALA A 101 -11.68 2.72 -14.60
N GLY A 102 -11.57 1.53 -14.01
CA GLY A 102 -12.56 0.47 -14.15
C GLY A 102 -13.98 0.86 -13.72
N GLY A 103 -14.13 1.90 -12.89
CA GLY A 103 -15.40 2.40 -12.37
C GLY A 103 -15.77 3.82 -12.80
N TRP A 104 -15.01 4.49 -13.68
CA TRP A 104 -15.29 5.89 -14.06
C TRP A 104 -16.42 6.09 -15.07
N ARG A 105 -16.92 5.01 -15.68
CA ARG A 105 -18.00 5.10 -16.68
C ARG A 105 -19.26 5.69 -16.07
N GLY A 106 -19.78 6.77 -16.68
CA GLY A 106 -21.01 7.43 -16.23
C GLY A 106 -20.88 8.19 -14.91
N ARG A 107 -19.67 8.31 -14.35
CA ARG A 107 -19.43 9.08 -13.13
C ARG A 107 -19.30 10.57 -13.41
N ASP A 108 -19.59 11.36 -12.39
CA ASP A 108 -19.40 12.81 -12.39
C ASP A 108 -17.92 13.18 -12.60
N LEU A 109 -17.64 13.97 -13.64
CA LEU A 109 -16.27 14.28 -14.09
C LEU A 109 -15.41 15.00 -13.04
N PRO A 110 -15.93 15.97 -12.25
CA PRO A 110 -15.20 16.55 -11.12
C PRO A 110 -14.74 15.51 -10.10
N ARG A 111 -15.56 14.49 -9.80
CA ARG A 111 -15.17 13.41 -8.86
C ARG A 111 -14.14 12.47 -9.45
N VAL A 112 -14.27 12.12 -10.73
CA VAL A 112 -13.24 11.36 -11.48
C VAL A 112 -11.92 12.11 -11.45
N ARG A 113 -11.96 13.42 -11.67
CA ARG A 113 -10.79 14.29 -11.63
C ARG A 113 -10.15 14.32 -10.24
N GLU A 114 -10.92 14.54 -9.19
CA GLU A 114 -10.42 14.57 -7.81
C GLU A 114 -9.73 13.26 -7.42
N GLU A 115 -10.35 12.12 -7.76
CA GLU A 115 -9.77 10.80 -7.52
C GLU A 115 -8.46 10.58 -8.31
N ALA A 116 -8.45 10.94 -9.59
CA ALA A 116 -7.25 10.85 -10.41
C ALA A 116 -6.13 11.77 -9.87
N GLU A 117 -6.46 12.99 -9.46
CA GLU A 117 -5.50 13.94 -8.87
C GLU A 117 -4.88 13.38 -7.59
N ARG A 118 -5.71 12.83 -6.69
CA ARG A 118 -5.28 12.19 -5.44
C ARG A 118 -4.29 11.06 -5.70
N ILE A 119 -4.58 10.16 -6.64
CA ILE A 119 -3.71 9.02 -6.95
C ILE A 119 -2.42 9.48 -7.65
N LEU A 120 -2.51 10.40 -8.62
CA LEU A 120 -1.35 10.92 -9.34
C LEU A 120 -0.38 11.67 -8.43
N ALA A 121 -0.88 12.33 -7.39
CA ALA A 121 -0.06 13.01 -6.39
C ALA A 121 0.95 12.05 -5.73
N LEU A 122 0.70 10.74 -5.69
CA LEU A 122 1.64 9.74 -5.19
C LEU A 122 2.93 9.64 -6.04
N SER A 123 2.91 10.09 -7.30
CA SER A 123 4.07 10.06 -8.22
C SER A 123 4.81 11.39 -8.35
N GLU A 124 4.31 12.44 -7.70
CA GLU A 124 4.88 13.77 -7.73
C GLU A 124 6.04 13.95 -6.73
N THR A 125 7.13 14.53 -7.22
CA THR A 125 8.24 15.02 -6.39
C THR A 125 8.09 16.53 -6.25
N GLY A 126 7.95 17.05 -5.02
CA GLY A 126 7.63 18.46 -4.71
C GLY A 126 8.67 19.52 -5.09
N SER A 127 9.24 19.49 -6.30
CA SER A 127 10.17 20.50 -6.81
C SER A 127 9.55 21.29 -7.98
N ARG A 128 8.71 22.28 -7.61
CA ARG A 128 8.20 23.44 -8.39
C ARG A 128 7.28 23.25 -9.62
N PRO A 129 6.36 24.21 -9.87
CA PRO A 129 5.60 25.01 -8.90
C PRO A 129 4.26 24.31 -8.59
N GLY A 130 4.02 24.08 -7.30
CA GLY A 130 2.77 23.56 -6.74
C GLY A 130 2.69 22.03 -6.68
N PRO A 131 2.64 21.39 -5.49
CA PRO A 131 2.12 20.02 -5.39
C PRO A 131 0.70 19.99 -5.99
N GLY A 132 0.43 19.04 -6.88
CA GLY A 132 -0.87 18.86 -7.53
C GLY A 132 -1.04 19.53 -8.90
N ARG A 133 -0.15 20.43 -9.33
CA ARG A 133 -0.31 21.12 -10.63
C ARG A 133 -0.11 20.19 -11.84
N TRP A 134 0.77 19.20 -11.73
CA TRP A 134 0.91 18.21 -12.79
C TRP A 134 -0.27 17.24 -12.75
N ALA A 135 -0.57 16.67 -11.59
CA ALA A 135 -1.70 15.77 -11.38
C ALA A 135 -3.00 16.37 -11.94
N GLY A 136 -3.30 17.64 -11.61
CA GLY A 136 -4.51 18.31 -12.09
C GLY A 136 -4.55 18.59 -13.57
N ARG A 137 -3.41 18.86 -14.22
CA ARG A 137 -3.37 18.97 -15.69
C ARG A 137 -3.62 17.64 -16.37
N VAL A 138 -3.04 16.56 -15.83
CA VAL A 138 -3.21 15.25 -16.43
C VAL A 138 -4.61 14.70 -16.18
N ALA A 139 -5.17 14.90 -14.99
CA ALA A 139 -6.56 14.58 -14.69
C ALA A 139 -7.54 15.37 -15.56
N ALA A 140 -7.27 16.65 -15.85
CA ALA A 140 -8.07 17.43 -16.80
C ALA A 140 -8.02 16.85 -18.23
N ARG A 141 -6.84 16.42 -18.70
CA ARG A 141 -6.68 15.77 -20.02
C ARG A 141 -7.44 14.45 -20.08
N LEU A 142 -7.40 13.67 -19.01
CA LEU A 142 -8.21 12.46 -18.87
C LEU A 142 -9.70 12.78 -19.02
N THR A 143 -10.24 13.71 -18.21
CA THR A 143 -11.68 13.99 -18.23
C THR A 143 -12.16 14.46 -19.61
N ALA A 144 -11.35 15.25 -20.33
CA ALA A 144 -11.66 15.64 -21.70
C ALA A 144 -11.73 14.44 -22.66
N SER A 145 -10.89 13.42 -22.44
CA SER A 145 -10.89 12.18 -23.23
C SER A 145 -12.10 11.30 -22.91
N LEU A 146 -12.57 11.30 -21.66
CA LEU A 146 -13.75 10.54 -21.21
C LEU A 146 -15.06 11.13 -21.75
N SER A 147 -15.19 12.46 -21.85
CA SER A 147 -16.38 13.12 -22.39
C SER A 147 -16.68 12.75 -23.85
N GLY A 148 -15.68 12.30 -24.61
CA GLY A 148 -15.85 11.84 -26.00
C GLY A 148 -16.05 10.33 -26.15
N SER A 149 -15.98 9.55 -25.07
CA SER A 149 -15.92 8.10 -25.12
C SER A 149 -17.24 7.47 -24.64
N GLY A 150 -18.04 6.93 -25.57
CA GLY A 150 -19.20 6.08 -25.25
C GLY A 150 -18.84 4.63 -24.90
N LEU A 151 -17.62 4.38 -24.43
CA LEU A 151 -16.94 3.08 -24.56
C LEU A 151 -17.14 2.11 -23.38
N VAL A 152 -16.81 0.85 -23.66
CA VAL A 152 -16.65 -0.27 -22.70
C VAL A 152 -15.51 0.06 -21.70
N VAL A 153 -15.40 -0.67 -20.60
CA VAL A 153 -14.49 -0.36 -19.49
C VAL A 153 -13.01 -0.43 -19.87
N GLU A 154 -12.63 -1.36 -20.74
CA GLU A 154 -11.24 -1.56 -21.17
C GLU A 154 -10.69 -0.33 -21.91
N PRO A 155 -11.37 0.24 -22.94
CA PRO A 155 -10.96 1.51 -23.54
C PRO A 155 -10.80 2.68 -22.57
N VAL A 156 -11.62 2.76 -21.51
CA VAL A 156 -11.51 3.81 -20.49
C VAL A 156 -10.21 3.67 -19.69
N ILE A 157 -9.86 2.44 -19.31
CA ILE A 157 -8.58 2.14 -18.65
C ILE A 157 -7.42 2.47 -19.58
N GLU A 158 -7.51 2.06 -20.85
CA GLU A 158 -6.47 2.30 -21.83
C GLU A 158 -6.22 3.79 -22.09
N ALA A 159 -7.27 4.56 -22.34
CA ALA A 159 -7.18 6.01 -22.53
C ALA A 159 -6.63 6.72 -21.28
N ALA A 160 -6.99 6.23 -20.10
CA ALA A 160 -6.43 6.73 -18.85
C ALA A 160 -4.93 6.47 -18.74
N LEU A 161 -4.50 5.25 -19.01
CA LEU A 161 -3.08 4.90 -18.98
C LEU A 161 -2.27 5.72 -19.99
N GLU A 162 -2.80 5.94 -21.20
CA GLU A 162 -2.19 6.84 -22.19
C GLU A 162 -2.08 8.27 -21.66
N ALA A 163 -3.17 8.85 -21.18
CA ALA A 163 -3.18 10.20 -20.62
C ALA A 163 -2.15 10.39 -19.50
N PHE A 164 -1.97 9.38 -18.64
CA PHE A 164 -1.07 9.44 -17.49
C PHE A 164 0.40 9.14 -17.81
N THR A 165 0.66 8.40 -18.89
CA THR A 165 2.01 7.95 -19.23
C THR A 165 2.62 8.70 -20.42
N GLU A 166 1.81 9.35 -21.26
CA GLU A 166 2.26 10.12 -22.42
C GLU A 166 2.62 11.55 -22.06
N GLY A 167 3.90 11.77 -21.78
CA GLY A 167 4.46 13.09 -21.57
C GLY A 167 5.95 13.09 -21.24
N MET A 168 6.57 14.26 -21.25
CA MET A 168 8.03 14.38 -21.08
C MET A 168 8.47 14.75 -19.65
N SER A 169 7.52 15.00 -18.74
CA SER A 169 7.85 15.34 -17.35
C SER A 169 8.48 14.16 -16.60
N SER A 170 9.20 14.46 -15.51
CA SER A 170 9.79 13.44 -14.65
C SER A 170 8.74 12.52 -14.00
N ALA A 171 7.53 13.03 -13.74
CA ALA A 171 6.40 12.26 -13.24
C ALA A 171 5.87 11.27 -14.29
N HIS A 172 5.69 11.68 -15.56
CA HIS A 172 5.33 10.75 -16.64
C HIS A 172 6.39 9.66 -16.83
N ARG A 173 7.68 10.01 -16.78
CA ARG A 173 8.76 9.00 -16.85
C ARG A 173 8.69 7.98 -15.71
N ARG A 174 8.35 8.42 -14.50
CA ARG A 174 8.16 7.53 -13.34
C ARG A 174 6.96 6.63 -13.51
N LEU A 175 5.81 7.18 -13.91
CA LEU A 175 4.62 6.38 -14.19
C LEU A 175 4.86 5.36 -15.32
N ARG A 176 5.56 5.73 -16.40
CA ARG A 176 5.97 4.77 -17.44
C ARG A 176 6.80 3.63 -16.86
N LYS A 177 7.82 3.95 -16.04
CA LYS A 177 8.62 2.92 -15.37
C LYS A 177 7.81 2.07 -14.39
N GLY A 178 6.86 2.68 -13.67
CA GLY A 178 5.94 2.00 -12.76
C GLY A 178 5.02 1.04 -13.50
N ALA A 179 4.43 1.47 -14.64
CA ALA A 179 3.58 0.65 -15.48
C ALA A 179 4.30 -0.60 -15.98
N VAL A 180 5.58 -0.49 -16.39
CA VAL A 180 6.40 -1.62 -16.86
C VAL A 180 6.45 -2.77 -15.84
N TRP A 181 6.32 -2.51 -14.54
CA TRP A 181 6.25 -3.55 -13.51
C TRP A 181 5.05 -4.50 -13.64
N TYR A 182 3.98 -4.07 -14.30
CA TYR A 182 2.80 -4.88 -14.55
C TYR A 182 2.92 -5.76 -15.80
N ARG A 183 4.03 -5.68 -16.53
CA ARG A 183 4.27 -6.56 -17.69
C ARG A 183 4.30 -8.04 -17.32
N ASP A 184 4.70 -8.36 -16.08
CA ASP A 184 4.85 -9.74 -15.60
C ASP A 184 3.52 -10.32 -15.07
N HIS A 185 2.41 -9.58 -15.20
CA HIS A 185 1.08 -10.10 -14.85
C HIS A 185 0.74 -11.30 -15.75
N PRO A 186 0.03 -12.33 -15.27
CA PRO A 186 -0.32 -13.49 -16.09
C PRO A 186 -1.07 -13.10 -17.36
N ARG A 187 -0.78 -13.78 -18.48
CA ARG A 187 -1.47 -13.60 -19.78
C ARG A 187 -1.27 -12.25 -20.48
N THR A 188 -0.27 -11.45 -20.07
CA THR A 188 0.06 -10.18 -20.73
C THR A 188 0.94 -10.29 -21.97
N GLY A 189 1.66 -11.41 -22.13
CA GLY A 189 2.72 -11.52 -23.14
C GLY A 189 3.83 -10.47 -22.98
N GLY A 190 4.03 -9.94 -21.77
CA GLY A 190 5.00 -8.86 -21.51
C GLY A 190 4.49 -7.45 -21.84
N ASN A 191 3.20 -7.27 -22.14
CA ASN A 191 2.60 -5.95 -22.35
C ASN A 191 2.18 -5.30 -21.01
N PRO A 192 2.78 -4.16 -20.61
CA PRO A 192 2.44 -3.46 -19.36
C PRO A 192 1.00 -2.94 -19.30
N LYS A 193 0.48 -2.40 -20.41
CA LYS A 193 -0.88 -1.82 -20.50
C LYS A 193 -1.92 -2.91 -20.31
N LEU A 194 -1.74 -4.04 -21.00
CA LEU A 194 -2.60 -5.22 -20.84
C LEU A 194 -2.56 -5.75 -19.40
N GLY A 195 -1.41 -5.72 -18.73
CA GLY A 195 -1.29 -6.11 -17.32
C GLY A 195 -2.15 -5.25 -16.39
N LEU A 196 -2.21 -3.93 -16.62
CA LEU A 196 -3.05 -3.02 -15.86
C LEU A 196 -4.55 -3.19 -16.17
N VAL A 197 -4.91 -3.46 -17.43
CA VAL A 197 -6.29 -3.81 -17.81
C VAL A 197 -6.73 -5.10 -17.12
N LEU A 198 -5.91 -6.16 -17.15
CA LEU A 198 -6.21 -7.43 -16.49
C LEU A 198 -6.26 -7.29 -14.97
N LEU A 199 -5.40 -6.46 -14.35
CA LEU A 199 -5.47 -6.13 -12.93
C LEU A 199 -6.84 -5.53 -12.57
N SER A 200 -7.29 -4.55 -13.34
CA SER A 200 -8.60 -3.90 -13.14
C SER A 200 -9.75 -4.90 -13.30
N GLY A 201 -9.72 -5.73 -14.35
CA GLY A 201 -10.69 -6.79 -14.56
C GLY A 201 -10.75 -7.81 -13.42
N HIS A 202 -9.60 -8.26 -12.93
CA HIS A 202 -9.51 -9.15 -11.76
C HIS A 202 -10.06 -8.48 -10.50
N PHE A 203 -9.77 -7.20 -10.29
CA PHE A 203 -10.24 -6.45 -9.12
C PHE A 203 -11.77 -6.33 -9.05
N ARG A 204 -12.42 -6.18 -10.22
CA ARG A 204 -13.87 -6.09 -10.35
C ARG A 204 -14.61 -7.42 -10.18
N THR A 205 -13.88 -8.54 -10.15
CA THR A 205 -14.46 -9.89 -10.01
C THR A 205 -14.34 -10.36 -8.58
N ASP A 206 -15.38 -10.94 -7.98
CA ASP A 206 -15.28 -11.44 -6.61
C ASP A 206 -14.34 -12.66 -6.43
N GLY A 207 -13.95 -12.90 -5.17
CA GLY A 207 -13.20 -14.10 -4.79
C GLY A 207 -11.70 -14.03 -5.06
N ALA A 208 -11.15 -15.12 -5.63
CA ALA A 208 -9.71 -15.29 -5.83
C ALA A 208 -9.09 -14.25 -6.78
N PRO A 209 -9.71 -13.87 -7.92
CA PRO A 209 -9.19 -12.82 -8.79
C PRO A 209 -9.03 -11.46 -8.08
N ARG A 210 -10.03 -11.00 -7.33
CA ARG A 210 -9.91 -9.75 -6.56
C ARG A 210 -8.88 -9.84 -5.46
N THR A 211 -8.82 -10.95 -4.73
CA THR A 211 -7.76 -11.18 -3.73
C THR A 211 -6.37 -11.11 -4.36
N TYR A 212 -6.21 -11.66 -5.58
CA TYR A 212 -4.97 -11.56 -6.34
C TYR A 212 -4.67 -10.10 -6.74
N ALA A 213 -5.65 -9.35 -7.22
CA ALA A 213 -5.47 -7.95 -7.60
C ALA A 213 -5.09 -7.07 -6.39
N GLU A 214 -5.79 -7.22 -5.26
CA GLU A 214 -5.47 -6.54 -4.00
C GLU A 214 -4.03 -6.86 -3.56
N ARG A 215 -3.65 -8.13 -3.55
CA ARG A 215 -2.27 -8.56 -3.25
C ARG A 215 -1.25 -7.94 -4.20
N ARG A 216 -1.57 -7.83 -5.49
CA ARG A 216 -0.68 -7.19 -6.48
C ARG A 216 -0.51 -5.68 -6.21
N LEU A 217 -1.55 -4.99 -5.74
CA LEU A 217 -1.44 -3.59 -5.31
C LEU A 217 -0.58 -3.44 -4.05
N VAL A 218 -0.71 -4.34 -3.06
CA VAL A 218 0.17 -4.38 -1.88
C VAL A 218 1.64 -4.57 -2.31
N ARG A 219 1.90 -5.52 -3.21
CA ARG A 219 3.25 -5.71 -3.79
C ARG A 219 3.78 -4.46 -4.49
N ALA A 220 2.93 -3.70 -5.17
CA ALA A 220 3.34 -2.47 -5.83
C ALA A 220 3.76 -1.40 -4.82
N LEU A 221 3.05 -1.27 -3.68
CA LEU A 221 3.44 -0.40 -2.57
C LEU A 221 4.82 -0.79 -2.03
N LEU A 222 5.01 -2.07 -1.71
CA LEU A 222 6.26 -2.58 -1.12
C LEU A 222 7.45 -2.41 -2.07
N ALA A 223 7.28 -2.73 -3.36
CA ALA A 223 8.32 -2.55 -4.37
C ALA A 223 8.71 -1.07 -4.55
N ASP A 224 7.76 -0.14 -4.43
CA ASP A 224 8.05 1.30 -4.45
C ASP A 224 8.82 1.75 -3.20
N LEU A 225 8.54 1.16 -2.03
CA LEU A 225 9.29 1.40 -0.79
C LEU A 225 10.72 0.84 -0.89
N ASP A 226 10.88 -0.40 -1.35
CA ASP A 226 12.18 -1.03 -1.53
C ASP A 226 13.05 -0.19 -2.47
N ASP A 227 12.52 0.26 -3.61
CA ASP A 227 13.21 1.18 -4.53
C ASP A 227 13.55 2.52 -3.89
N ALA A 228 12.70 3.03 -3.01
CA ALA A 228 12.93 4.30 -2.32
C ALA A 228 14.07 4.18 -1.28
N TYR A 229 14.30 2.98 -0.75
CA TYR A 229 15.34 2.64 0.22
C TYR A 229 16.56 1.92 -0.39
N ALA A 230 16.50 1.58 -1.68
CA ALA A 230 17.61 1.09 -2.47
C ALA A 230 18.62 2.22 -2.73
N GLY A 231 19.86 2.03 -2.25
CA GLY A 231 21.01 2.92 -2.50
C GLY A 231 21.67 3.47 -1.23
N VAL A 232 23.02 3.41 -1.21
CA VAL A 232 23.88 3.78 -0.07
C VAL A 232 23.62 5.20 0.44
N VAL A 233 23.47 6.17 -0.48
CA VAL A 233 23.25 7.60 -0.16
C VAL A 233 21.82 7.88 0.35
N ARG A 234 20.86 6.98 0.14
CA ARG A 234 19.46 7.16 0.60
C ARG A 234 19.22 6.60 2.00
N ARG A 235 20.02 5.61 2.41
CA ARG A 235 20.01 5.04 3.76
C ARG A 235 20.68 5.94 4.80
N THR A 236 21.62 6.81 4.38
CA THR A 236 22.30 7.73 5.31
C THR A 236 21.41 8.87 5.81
N HIS A 237 20.34 9.21 5.08
CA HIS A 237 19.45 10.31 5.47
C HIS A 237 18.19 9.85 6.21
N ARG A 238 17.82 8.57 6.14
CA ARG A 238 16.62 8.01 6.79
C ARG A 238 17.03 7.05 7.88
N ALA A 239 16.54 7.27 9.10
CA ALA A 239 16.83 6.36 10.21
C ALA A 239 15.96 5.10 10.09
N GLY A 240 16.59 3.96 9.79
CA GLY A 240 15.92 2.65 9.79
C GLY A 240 15.01 2.42 8.58
N ARG A 241 13.94 1.65 8.81
CA ARG A 241 12.98 1.16 7.81
C ARG A 241 11.70 2.01 7.82
N PRO A 242 10.91 2.04 6.73
CA PRO A 242 9.56 2.60 6.77
C PRO A 242 8.67 1.77 7.71
N VAL A 243 7.74 2.44 8.39
CA VAL A 243 6.89 1.81 9.42
C VAL A 243 5.42 1.90 9.01
N VAL A 244 4.70 0.77 9.06
CA VAL A 244 3.26 0.71 8.84
C VAL A 244 2.59 0.17 10.10
N LEU A 245 1.68 0.96 10.64
CA LEU A 245 0.93 0.68 11.86
C LEU A 245 -0.55 0.43 11.49
N LEU A 246 -1.08 -0.73 11.89
CA LEU A 246 -2.45 -1.14 11.59
C LEU A 246 -3.24 -1.32 12.89
N ASP A 247 -4.06 -0.35 13.27
CA ASP A 247 -5.00 -0.54 14.37
C ASP A 247 -6.22 -1.34 13.91
N ASN A 248 -6.85 -2.07 14.83
CA ASN A 248 -8.01 -2.93 14.56
C ASN A 248 -7.84 -3.82 13.32
N VAL A 249 -6.74 -4.56 13.24
CA VAL A 249 -6.33 -5.33 12.06
C VAL A 249 -7.31 -6.46 11.68
N GLN A 250 -8.23 -6.84 12.55
CA GLN A 250 -9.30 -7.78 12.24
C GLN A 250 -10.30 -7.24 11.18
N GLU A 251 -10.41 -5.92 11.05
CA GLU A 251 -11.30 -5.29 10.09
C GLU A 251 -10.79 -5.44 8.65
N PRO A 252 -11.67 -5.43 7.63
CA PRO A 252 -11.32 -5.77 6.25
C PRO A 252 -10.09 -5.04 5.69
N ALA A 253 -9.94 -3.74 5.97
CA ALA A 253 -8.82 -2.92 5.51
C ALA A 253 -7.47 -3.44 6.02
N GLY A 254 -7.33 -3.56 7.35
CA GLY A 254 -6.12 -4.06 7.99
C GLY A 254 -5.87 -5.55 7.71
N ARG A 255 -6.94 -6.37 7.73
CA ARG A 255 -6.86 -7.81 7.51
C ARG A 255 -6.29 -8.14 6.13
N ARG A 256 -6.80 -7.49 5.08
CA ARG A 256 -6.35 -7.73 3.70
C ARG A 256 -4.89 -7.35 3.52
N LEU A 257 -4.45 -6.22 4.07
CA LEU A 257 -3.04 -5.81 4.07
C LEU A 257 -2.15 -6.84 4.75
N MET A 258 -2.49 -7.21 5.99
CA MET A 258 -1.75 -8.21 6.77
C MET A 258 -1.64 -9.55 6.02
N GLU A 259 -2.76 -10.09 5.54
CA GLU A 259 -2.76 -11.35 4.81
C GLU A 259 -1.92 -11.31 3.53
N CYS A 260 -1.92 -10.20 2.79
CA CYS A 260 -1.10 -10.07 1.58
C CYS A 260 0.39 -10.08 1.90
N VAL A 261 0.81 -9.32 2.92
CA VAL A 261 2.21 -9.26 3.36
C VAL A 261 2.69 -10.62 3.85
N LEU A 262 1.92 -11.28 4.74
CA LEU A 262 2.27 -12.59 5.27
C LEU A 262 2.40 -13.66 4.17
N ARG A 263 1.48 -13.65 3.18
CA ARG A 263 1.56 -14.56 2.04
C ARG A 263 2.77 -14.26 1.15
N ASP A 264 3.08 -12.99 0.88
CA ASP A 264 4.24 -12.61 0.07
C ASP A 264 5.56 -13.04 0.70
N ARG A 265 5.71 -12.81 2.01
CA ARG A 265 6.87 -13.29 2.75
C ARG A 265 7.00 -14.81 2.69
N ALA A 266 5.91 -15.55 2.90
CA ALA A 266 5.92 -17.01 2.77
C ALA A 266 6.29 -17.50 1.36
N ASP A 267 5.88 -16.78 0.31
CA ASP A 267 6.28 -17.04 -1.08
C ASP A 267 7.74 -16.62 -1.37
N GLY A 268 8.50 -16.18 -0.36
CA GLY A 268 9.90 -15.78 -0.49
C GLY A 268 10.09 -14.39 -1.12
N ILE A 269 9.05 -13.55 -1.13
CA ILE A 269 9.12 -12.17 -1.61
C ILE A 269 9.41 -11.28 -0.39
N PRO A 270 10.65 -10.79 -0.24
CA PRO A 270 11.00 -9.94 0.89
C PRO A 270 10.42 -8.54 0.73
N ASP A 271 10.33 -7.82 1.85
CA ASP A 271 10.06 -6.39 1.88
C ASP A 271 10.90 -5.75 2.98
N ASP A 272 11.22 -4.46 2.82
CA ASP A 272 12.01 -3.73 3.81
C ASP A 272 11.18 -3.00 4.90
N VAL A 273 9.89 -3.33 5.07
CA VAL A 273 8.95 -2.56 5.90
C VAL A 273 8.77 -3.17 7.29
N ALA A 274 8.77 -2.33 8.31
CA ALA A 274 8.41 -2.74 9.67
C ALA A 274 6.90 -2.61 9.87
N PHE A 275 6.23 -3.74 10.15
CA PHE A 275 4.80 -3.79 10.41
C PHE A 275 4.49 -4.02 11.88
N TYR A 276 3.59 -3.20 12.42
CA TYR A 276 3.00 -3.38 13.74
C TYR A 276 1.48 -3.29 13.63
N ALA A 277 0.78 -4.27 14.16
CA ALA A 277 -0.68 -4.31 14.13
C ALA A 277 -1.26 -4.47 15.54
N ALA A 278 -2.47 -3.98 15.75
CA ALA A 278 -3.26 -4.25 16.94
C ALA A 278 -4.45 -5.15 16.56
N LEU A 279 -4.56 -6.28 17.26
CA LEU A 279 -5.63 -7.25 17.09
C LEU A 279 -6.53 -7.26 18.32
N ARG A 280 -7.85 -7.19 18.10
CA ARG A 280 -8.84 -7.43 19.14
C ARG A 280 -8.92 -8.93 19.45
N GLY A 281 -8.64 -9.28 20.70
CA GLY A 281 -8.53 -10.67 21.14
C GLY A 281 -7.18 -11.28 20.77
N ASP A 282 -7.12 -12.61 20.75
CA ASP A 282 -5.90 -13.43 20.58
C ASP A 282 -6.01 -14.45 19.44
N GLY A 283 -7.17 -14.50 18.78
CA GLY A 283 -7.50 -15.41 17.69
C GLY A 283 -7.73 -14.66 16.37
N HIS A 284 -7.01 -15.08 15.34
CA HIS A 284 -7.30 -14.71 13.94
C HIS A 284 -6.84 -15.85 13.03
N PRO A 285 -7.64 -16.30 12.03
CA PRO A 285 -7.28 -17.45 11.19
C PRO A 285 -5.92 -17.29 10.48
N ALA A 286 -5.60 -16.08 10.04
CA ALA A 286 -4.31 -15.76 9.39
C ALA A 286 -3.10 -15.77 10.36
N LEU A 287 -3.32 -15.95 11.67
CA LEU A 287 -2.29 -15.93 12.72
C LEU A 287 -2.24 -17.26 13.50
N ARG A 288 -2.85 -18.33 12.96
CA ARG A 288 -2.96 -19.63 13.64
C ARG A 288 -1.61 -20.24 14.04
N ASP A 289 -0.59 -20.07 13.19
CA ASP A 289 0.78 -20.59 13.37
C ASP A 289 1.76 -19.47 13.76
N ALA A 290 1.26 -18.30 14.18
CA ALA A 290 2.12 -17.19 14.59
C ALA A 290 2.88 -17.55 15.86
N GLU A 291 4.15 -17.16 15.93
CA GLU A 291 4.91 -17.31 17.16
C GLU A 291 4.32 -16.40 18.24
N ARG A 292 4.11 -16.92 19.45
CA ARG A 292 3.45 -16.18 20.54
C ARG A 292 4.43 -15.79 21.62
N ARG A 293 4.41 -14.52 22.03
CA ARG A 293 5.22 -13.98 23.12
C ARG A 293 4.40 -13.06 24.01
N THR A 294 4.89 -12.82 25.22
CA THR A 294 4.41 -11.75 26.09
C THR A 294 5.27 -10.51 25.90
N LEU A 295 4.73 -9.32 26.20
CA LEU A 295 5.47 -8.06 26.04
C LEU A 295 6.85 -8.06 26.74
N PRO A 296 7.02 -8.56 27.98
CA PRO A 296 8.34 -8.63 28.63
C PRO A 296 9.33 -9.56 27.91
N GLY A 297 8.82 -10.57 27.20
CA GLY A 297 9.63 -11.52 26.42
C GLY A 297 9.90 -11.09 24.98
N ALA A 298 9.39 -9.93 24.55
CA ALA A 298 9.62 -9.37 23.21
C ALA A 298 10.80 -8.39 23.25
N THR A 299 12.03 -8.91 23.38
CA THR A 299 13.24 -8.09 23.29
C THR A 299 13.83 -8.12 21.87
N PRO A 300 14.57 -7.06 21.44
CA PRO A 300 15.17 -6.99 20.10
C PRO A 300 16.11 -8.15 19.75
N ASP A 301 16.75 -8.75 20.76
CA ASP A 301 17.77 -9.78 20.58
C ASP A 301 17.21 -11.20 20.55
N THR A 302 15.90 -11.35 20.76
CA THR A 302 15.31 -12.69 20.84
C THR A 302 15.17 -13.27 19.43
N PRO A 303 15.85 -14.40 19.10
CA PRO A 303 15.85 -14.96 17.76
C PRO A 303 14.43 -15.32 17.34
N TRP A 304 14.08 -15.01 16.10
CA TRP A 304 12.81 -15.34 15.48
C TRP A 304 13.12 -16.07 14.17
N THR A 305 12.60 -17.28 14.02
CA THR A 305 12.79 -18.10 12.81
C THR A 305 11.43 -18.52 12.29
N PRO A 306 10.96 -17.94 11.18
CA PRO A 306 9.66 -18.32 10.64
C PRO A 306 9.66 -19.73 10.07
N GLY A 307 8.48 -20.37 10.10
CA GLY A 307 8.22 -21.62 9.39
C GLY A 307 7.87 -21.40 7.91
N SER A 308 7.26 -22.40 7.29
CA SER A 308 6.85 -22.38 5.88
C SER A 308 5.45 -21.78 5.64
N THR A 309 4.65 -21.56 6.69
CA THR A 309 3.29 -21.03 6.54
C THR A 309 3.25 -19.50 6.59
N PRO A 310 2.30 -18.83 5.91
CA PRO A 310 2.12 -17.37 6.02
C PRO A 310 1.98 -16.87 7.45
N SER A 311 1.21 -17.58 8.28
CA SER A 311 0.97 -17.27 9.70
C SER A 311 2.26 -17.24 10.52
N SER A 312 3.22 -18.12 10.21
CA SER A 312 4.50 -18.17 10.92
C SER A 312 5.39 -16.95 10.69
N ARG A 313 5.06 -16.11 9.69
CA ARG A 313 5.72 -14.82 9.43
C ARG A 313 5.28 -13.70 10.39
N ALA A 314 4.35 -14.00 11.31
CA ALA A 314 3.88 -13.09 12.33
C ALA A 314 4.43 -13.43 13.73
N LEU A 315 4.65 -12.39 14.53
CA LEU A 315 4.95 -12.48 15.95
C LEU A 315 3.78 -11.87 16.73
N LEU A 316 3.02 -12.70 17.43
CA LEU A 316 1.87 -12.29 18.24
C LEU A 316 2.35 -12.00 19.67
N VAL A 317 2.25 -10.73 20.07
CA VAL A 317 2.65 -10.22 21.37
C VAL A 317 1.41 -9.93 22.21
N SER A 318 1.16 -10.77 23.22
CA SER A 318 0.04 -10.58 24.15
C SER A 318 0.35 -9.45 25.14
N LEU A 319 -0.57 -8.50 25.25
CA LEU A 319 -0.51 -7.45 26.27
C LEU A 319 -1.13 -7.96 27.58
N PRO A 320 -0.43 -7.83 28.73
CA PRO A 320 -1.03 -8.16 30.02
C PRO A 320 -2.19 -7.21 30.34
N PRO A 321 -3.16 -7.64 31.16
CA PRO A 321 -4.16 -6.72 31.70
C PRO A 321 -3.47 -5.58 32.47
N PRO A 322 -4.03 -4.35 32.48
CA PRO A 322 -3.51 -3.29 33.33
C PRO A 322 -3.51 -3.78 34.78
N ALA A 323 -2.40 -3.53 35.49
CA ALA A 323 -2.35 -3.78 36.93
C ALA A 323 -3.43 -2.94 37.64
N PRO A 324 -4.09 -3.47 38.67
CA PRO A 324 -5.08 -2.74 39.46
C PRO A 324 -4.47 -1.53 40.18
#